data_AF-A0A426ZXL7-F1
#
_entry.id   AF-A0A426ZXL7-F1
#
_cell.length_a   1.000
_cell.length_b   1.000
_cell.length_c   1.000
_cell.angle_alpha   90.00
_cell.angle_beta   90.00
_cell.angle_gamma   90.00
#
_symmetry.space_group_name_H-M   'P 1'
#
loop_
_entity.id
_entity.type
_entity.pdbx_description
1 polymer ?
#
loop_
_entity_poly.entity_id
_entity_poly.type
_entity_poly.pdbx_seq_one_letter_code
_entity_poly.pdbx_strand_id
1 'polypeptide(L)'
;MGRAASREPVSRKNPNRPPRTDLMAVLQFFTPSSPIVSARLHPVVLFNICDCYVRRPDQADRVIGTLLGFVSDGVVEIKNSYAVPHNESADQVRPQ
;
A
#
# COMPACT_ATOMS: atom_id res chain seq x y z
N MET A 1 -31.15 -26.94 -49.16
CA MET A 1 -30.65 -25.58 -49.47
C MET A 1 -31.62 -24.57 -48.86
N GLY A 2 -31.28 -23.56 -48.06
CA GLY A 2 -30.01 -23.05 -47.59
C GLY A 2 -30.27 -21.97 -46.51
N ARG A 3 -29.63 -22.16 -45.36
CA ARG A 3 -29.30 -21.29 -44.22
C ARG A 3 -29.94 -19.89 -44.11
N ALA A 4 -30.68 -19.69 -43.01
CA ALA A 4 -30.94 -18.38 -42.41
C ALA A 4 -29.62 -17.81 -41.84
N ALA A 5 -29.14 -16.70 -42.39
CA ALA A 5 -28.01 -15.96 -41.86
C ALA A 5 -28.52 -14.85 -40.93
N SER A 6 -28.39 -15.09 -39.63
CA SER A 6 -28.54 -14.10 -38.56
C SER A 6 -27.67 -12.87 -38.89
N ARG A 7 -28.28 -11.70 -39.04
CA ARG A 7 -27.55 -10.43 -39.12
C ARG A 7 -27.44 -9.86 -37.70
N GLU A 8 -26.29 -10.08 -37.08
CA GLU A 8 -25.86 -9.41 -35.86
C GLU A 8 -25.93 -7.88 -36.02
N PRO A 9 -26.48 -7.12 -35.06
CA PRO A 9 -26.48 -5.66 -35.15
C PRO A 9 -25.07 -5.12 -34.91
N VAL A 10 -24.51 -4.45 -35.91
CA VAL A 10 -23.27 -3.68 -35.78
C VAL A 10 -23.46 -2.59 -34.72
N SER A 11 -22.93 -2.85 -33.52
CA SER A 11 -22.84 -1.88 -32.44
C SER A 11 -21.93 -0.72 -32.88
N ARG A 12 -22.53 0.38 -33.35
CA ARG A 12 -21.82 1.63 -33.68
C ARG A 12 -21.10 2.13 -32.43
N LYS A 13 -19.78 1.90 -32.38
CA LYS A 13 -18.90 2.44 -31.34
C LYS A 13 -18.86 3.95 -31.50
N ASN A 14 -19.57 4.67 -30.63
CA ASN A 14 -19.58 6.13 -30.61
C ASN A 14 -18.14 6.63 -30.30
N PRO A 15 -17.50 7.40 -31.20
CA PRO A 15 -16.12 7.85 -31.05
C PRO A 15 -15.91 8.85 -29.90
N ASN A 16 -17.00 9.38 -29.31
CA ASN A 16 -16.94 10.36 -28.23
C ASN A 16 -17.29 9.79 -26.85
N ARG A 17 -17.21 8.47 -26.63
CA ARG A 17 -17.37 7.94 -25.27
C ARG A 17 -16.09 8.30 -24.48
N PRO A 18 -16.17 9.13 -23.42
CA PRO A 18 -15.00 9.37 -22.57
C PRO A 18 -14.52 8.03 -22.03
N PRO A 19 -13.19 7.82 -21.90
CA PRO A 19 -12.68 6.57 -21.35
C PRO A 19 -13.35 6.35 -20.00
N ARG A 20 -13.93 5.16 -19.79
CA ARG A 20 -14.29 4.72 -18.44
C ARG A 20 -12.99 4.57 -17.67
N THR A 21 -12.56 5.65 -17.03
CA THR A 21 -11.39 5.71 -16.14
C THR A 21 -11.78 5.12 -14.79
N ASP A 22 -12.18 3.86 -14.76
CA ASP A 22 -12.47 3.09 -13.54
C ASP A 22 -11.38 2.04 -13.29
N LEU A 23 -10.11 2.38 -13.57
CA LEU A 23 -8.97 1.47 -13.34
C LEU A 23 -7.77 2.13 -12.65
N MET A 24 -7.91 3.34 -12.10
CA MET A 24 -6.85 4.04 -11.36
C MET A 24 -7.16 4.15 -9.86
N ALA A 25 -7.92 3.20 -9.31
CA ALA A 25 -8.27 3.16 -7.88
C ALA A 25 -7.41 2.18 -7.08
N VAL A 26 -6.19 1.88 -7.54
CA VAL A 26 -5.25 1.02 -6.81
C VAL A 26 -3.99 1.83 -6.53
N LEU A 27 -3.81 2.19 -5.26
CA LEU A 27 -2.75 3.05 -4.70
C LEU A 27 -2.90 4.55 -5.00
N GLN A 28 -4.03 5.15 -4.62
CA GLN A 28 -3.99 6.56 -4.22
C GLN A 28 -3.14 6.65 -2.94
N PHE A 29 -1.83 6.85 -3.10
CA PHE A 29 -1.01 7.38 -2.02
C PHE A 29 -1.66 8.71 -1.65
N PHE A 30 -2.28 8.77 -0.47
CA PHE A 30 -2.87 9.99 0.08
C PHE A 30 -1.82 11.10 -0.05
N THR A 31 -1.97 11.99 -1.02
CA THR A 31 -1.28 13.26 -1.02
C THR A 31 -1.95 14.04 0.10
N PRO A 32 -1.28 14.22 1.25
CA PRO A 32 -1.91 14.94 2.34
C PRO A 32 -2.11 16.37 1.84
N SER A 33 -3.34 16.89 1.94
CA SER A 33 -3.69 18.26 1.54
C SER A 33 -2.95 19.33 2.33
N SER A 34 -2.22 18.93 3.37
CA SER A 34 -1.40 19.76 4.24
C SER A 34 -0.12 18.99 4.60
N PRO A 35 1.03 19.66 4.74
CA PRO A 35 2.27 18.99 5.16
C PRO A 35 2.03 18.26 6.48
N ILE A 36 2.52 17.03 6.61
CA ILE A 36 2.53 16.33 7.90
C ILE A 36 3.54 17.07 8.79
N VAL A 37 3.06 17.66 9.89
CA VAL A 37 3.89 18.49 10.78
C VAL A 37 4.20 17.75 12.09
N SER A 38 3.39 16.76 12.47
CA SER A 38 3.61 15.99 13.70
C SER A 38 3.08 14.56 13.62
N ALA A 39 3.63 13.68 14.46
CA ALA A 39 3.17 12.31 14.62
C ALA A 39 2.89 12.03 16.10
N ARG A 40 1.79 11.32 16.36
CA ARG A 40 1.36 10.86 17.68
C ARG A 40 1.38 9.35 17.68
N LEU A 41 1.98 8.77 18.70
CA LEU A 41 2.19 7.33 18.78
C LEU A 41 1.48 6.75 20.01
N HIS A 42 0.63 5.75 19.80
CA HIS A 42 0.04 5.01 20.91
C HIS A 42 1.11 4.17 21.61
N PRO A 43 1.13 4.08 22.96
CA PRO A 43 2.16 3.32 23.68
C PRO A 43 2.31 1.86 23.25
N VAL A 44 1.22 1.22 22.83
CA VAL A 44 1.24 -0.15 22.30
C VAL A 44 2.20 -0.33 21.13
N VAL A 45 2.40 0.71 20.32
CA VAL A 45 3.30 0.68 19.16
C VAL A 45 4.76 0.59 19.61
N LEU A 46 5.16 1.36 20.64
CA LEU A 46 6.52 1.25 21.20
C LEU A 46 6.74 -0.14 21.81
N PHE A 47 5.76 -0.63 22.57
CA PHE A 47 5.85 -1.97 23.16
C PHE A 47 5.99 -3.04 22.08
N ASN A 48 5.19 -2.99 21.01
CA ASN A 48 5.30 -3.92 19.90
C ASN A 48 6.67 -3.84 19.22
N ILE A 49 7.20 -2.64 18.95
CA ILE A 49 8.52 -2.46 18.33
C ILE A 49 9.63 -3.06 19.21
N CYS A 50 9.65 -2.73 20.50
CA CYS A 50 10.64 -3.25 21.44
C CYS A 50 10.53 -4.77 21.59
N ASP A 51 9.31 -5.29 21.72
CA ASP A 51 9.03 -6.72 21.86
C ASP A 51 9.47 -7.50 20.61
N CYS A 52 9.15 -7.00 19.42
CA CYS A 52 9.62 -7.58 18.17
C CYS A 52 11.16 -7.55 18.05
N TYR A 53 11.81 -6.46 18.50
CA TYR A 53 13.27 -6.36 18.46
C TYR A 53 13.95 -7.33 19.43
N VAL A 54 13.43 -7.51 20.65
CA VAL A 54 14.01 -8.42 21.65
C VAL A 54 13.81 -9.89 21.26
N ARG A 55 12.70 -10.22 20.61
CA ARG A 55 12.39 -11.60 20.18
C ARG A 55 12.86 -11.93 18.76
N ARG A 56 13.62 -11.04 18.11
CA ARG A 56 14.17 -11.32 16.78
C ARG A 56 15.16 -12.49 16.85
N PRO A 57 15.36 -13.25 15.76
CA PRO A 57 16.38 -14.29 15.72
C PRO A 57 17.78 -13.72 16.00
N ASP A 58 18.66 -14.48 16.65
CA ASP A 58 20.00 -13.99 17.05
C ASP A 58 20.84 -13.49 15.86
N GLN A 59 20.68 -14.08 14.68
CA GLN A 59 21.34 -13.67 13.44
C GLN A 59 20.70 -12.46 12.74
N ALA A 60 19.60 -11.91 13.25
CA ALA A 60 18.93 -10.75 12.65
C ALA A 60 19.39 -9.47 13.35
N ASP A 61 20.09 -8.59 12.64
CA ASP A 61 20.56 -7.32 13.21
C ASP A 61 19.47 -6.25 13.32
N ARG A 62 18.43 -6.36 12.48
CA ARG A 62 17.30 -5.42 12.43
C ARG A 62 15.96 -6.13 12.25
N VAL A 63 14.88 -5.41 12.55
CA VAL A 63 13.50 -5.85 12.34
C VAL A 63 12.80 -4.82 11.45
N ILE A 64 12.28 -5.28 10.32
CA ILE A 64 11.42 -4.47 9.46
C ILE A 64 9.97 -4.59 9.94
N GLY A 65 9.25 -3.49 9.95
CA GLY A 65 7.85 -3.45 10.36
C GLY A 65 7.03 -2.43 9.58
N THR A 66 5.71 -2.52 9.75
CA THR A 66 4.72 -1.61 9.17
C THR A 66 3.97 -0.91 10.28
N LEU A 67 3.78 0.41 10.15
CA LEU A 67 2.98 1.23 11.04
C LEU A 67 1.58 1.42 10.46
N LEU A 68 0.57 1.34 11.32
CA LEU A 68 -0.83 1.49 10.93
C LEU A 68 -1.49 2.60 11.74
N GLY A 69 -2.30 3.39 11.05
CA GLY A 69 -2.86 4.61 11.59
C GLY A 69 -3.64 5.39 10.54
N PHE A 70 -3.91 6.66 10.84
CA PHE A 70 -4.53 7.59 9.91
C PHE A 70 -3.91 8.98 10.06
N VAL A 71 -4.20 9.83 9.08
CA VAL A 71 -3.76 11.23 9.07
C VAL A 71 -5.00 12.10 9.24
N SER A 72 -4.98 13.02 10.20
CA SER A 72 -6.00 14.05 10.39
C SER A 72 -5.32 15.38 10.60
N ASP A 73 -5.69 16.40 9.84
CA ASP A 73 -5.28 17.80 10.06
C ASP A 73 -3.75 18.00 10.19
N GLY A 74 -2.96 17.29 9.37
CA GLY A 74 -1.49 17.37 9.40
C GLY A 74 -0.82 16.62 10.56
N VAL A 75 -1.58 15.84 11.32
CA VAL A 75 -1.10 14.96 12.39
C VAL A 75 -1.31 13.50 11.99
N VAL A 76 -0.25 12.69 12.08
CA VAL A 76 -0.34 11.24 11.88
C VAL A 76 -0.58 10.56 13.23
N GLU A 77 -1.71 9.88 13.39
CA GLU A 77 -1.98 9.04 14.55
C GLU A 77 -1.61 7.59 14.26
N ILE A 78 -0.53 7.12 14.88
CA ILE A 78 -0.02 5.75 14.74
C ILE A 78 -0.58 4.91 15.89
N LYS A 79 -1.45 3.96 15.55
CA LYS A 79 -2.22 3.18 16.52
C LYS A 79 -1.75 1.74 16.65
N ASN A 80 -1.06 1.21 15.64
CA ASN A 80 -0.54 -0.16 15.68
C ASN A 80 0.73 -0.33 14.84
N SER A 81 1.42 -1.45 15.05
CA SER A 81 2.59 -1.85 14.27
C SER A 81 2.74 -3.37 14.24
N TYR A 82 3.24 -3.90 13.12
CA TYR A 82 3.55 -5.32 12.95
C TYR A 82 4.93 -5.50 12.35
N ALA A 83 5.66 -6.52 12.80
CA ALA A 83 6.87 -6.96 12.13
C ALA A 83 6.53 -7.63 10.80
N VAL A 84 7.28 -7.31 9.76
CA VAL A 84 7.17 -7.91 8.44
C VAL A 84 8.26 -8.98 8.32
N PRO A 85 7.91 -10.25 8.05
CA PRO A 85 8.90 -11.28 7.77
C PRO A 85 9.76 -10.87 6.57
N HIS A 86 11.07 -10.72 6.81
CA HIS A 86 12.04 -10.36 5.78
C HIS A 86 13.28 -11.24 6.00
N ASN A 87 13.88 -11.68 4.90
CA ASN A 87 15.13 -12.43 4.95
C ASN A 87 16.26 -11.51 4.52
N GLU A 88 17.18 -11.23 5.43
CA GLU A 88 18.33 -10.39 5.11
C GLU A 88 19.41 -11.26 4.48
N SER A 89 19.37 -11.35 3.15
CA SER A 89 20.53 -11.83 2.42
C SER A 89 21.62 -10.76 2.55
N ALA A 90 22.81 -11.12 3.03
CA ALA A 90 23.96 -10.22 3.24
C ALA A 90 24.44 -9.45 1.98
N ASP A 91 23.84 -9.68 0.81
CA ASP A 91 24.19 -9.12 -0.49
C ASP A 91 23.41 -7.84 -0.88
N GLN A 92 22.51 -7.34 -0.02
CA GLN A 92 21.64 -6.20 -0.34
C GLN A 92 22.10 -4.86 0.26
N VAL A 93 23.39 -4.70 0.52
CA VAL A 93 24.02 -3.39 0.66
C VAL A 93 24.92 -3.20 -0.56
N ARG A 94 24.41 -2.56 -1.61
CA ARG A 94 25.29 -1.95 -2.62
C ARG A 94 25.71 -0.60 -2.07
N PRO A 95 26.99 -0.36 -1.74
CA PRO A 95 27.50 1.00 -1.70
C PRO A 95 27.50 1.52 -3.15
N GLN A 96 26.94 2.70 -3.39
CA GLN A 96 27.41 3.56 -4.47
C GLN A 96 28.45 4.52 -3.89
#